data_AF-A0A441T3D5-F1
#
_entry.id   AF-A0A441T3D5-F1
#
_cell.length_a   1.000
_cell.length_b   1.000
_cell.length_c   1.000
_cell.angle_alpha   90.00
_cell.angle_beta   90.00
_cell.angle_gamma   90.00
#
_symmetry.space_group_name_H-M   'P 1'
#
loop_
_entity.id
_entity.type
_entity.pdbx_description
1 polymer ?
#
loop_
_entity_poly.entity_id
_entity_poly.type
_entity_poly.pdbx_seq_one_letter_code
_entity_poly.pdbx_strand_id
1 'polypeptide(L)'
;MLSLGKSSNDLSGGNHSTRQIRTAINAEARLGTLADITERHVAAQRAAKVLREAEKGPGAGDVIALDESAARRDVIAYQPADHRESIGKLVYIAAYLIARRERLEESEMATVMEMAAPFG
;
A
#
# COMPACT_ATOMS: atom_id res chain seq x y z
N MET A 1 -46.18 39.27 20.68
CA MET A 1 -46.48 37.82 20.53
C MET A 1 -46.22 37.50 19.06
N LEU A 2 -45.39 36.58 18.60
CA LEU A 2 -44.60 35.50 19.18
C LEU A 2 -43.39 35.27 18.26
N SER A 3 -42.31 34.76 18.85
CA SER A 3 -41.07 34.31 18.23
C SER A 3 -41.27 33.04 17.38
N LEU A 4 -40.56 32.91 16.27
CA LEU A 4 -40.04 31.66 15.65
C LEU A 4 -39.01 32.10 14.61
N GLY A 5 -37.74 31.72 14.60
CA GLY A 5 -37.11 30.50 15.06
C GLY A 5 -36.19 30.06 13.91
N LYS A 6 -34.88 30.23 14.07
CA LYS A 6 -33.85 29.79 13.12
C LYS A 6 -33.97 28.27 12.89
N SER A 7 -33.77 27.79 11.66
CA SER A 7 -33.29 26.43 11.46
C SER A 7 -32.28 26.39 10.33
N SER A 8 -31.00 26.36 10.73
CA SER A 8 -29.90 25.80 9.94
C SER A 8 -30.28 24.41 9.45
N ASN A 9 -29.79 24.06 8.26
CA ASN A 9 -29.41 22.70 7.93
C ASN A 9 -28.17 22.76 7.05
N ASP A 10 -27.03 23.01 7.71
CA ASP A 10 -25.70 22.81 7.16
C ASP A 10 -25.43 21.31 7.07
N LEU A 11 -25.92 20.66 6.01
CA LEU A 11 -25.51 19.31 5.63
C LEU A 11 -24.19 19.39 4.84
N SER A 12 -23.10 19.78 5.51
CA SER A 12 -21.75 19.81 4.91
C SER A 12 -20.67 19.27 5.84
N GLY A 13 -21.02 18.29 6.69
CA GLY A 13 -20.09 17.66 7.64
C GLY A 13 -19.57 16.27 7.23
N GLY A 14 -20.28 15.55 6.35
CA GLY A 14 -20.04 14.12 6.13
C GLY A 14 -18.84 13.78 5.23
N ASN A 15 -18.53 14.61 4.23
CA ASN A 15 -17.56 14.22 3.20
C ASN A 15 -16.12 14.44 3.65
N HIS A 16 -15.86 15.44 4.50
CA HIS A 16 -14.51 15.75 4.94
C HIS A 16 -14.02 14.76 6.01
N SER A 17 -14.87 14.41 6.97
CA SER A 17 -14.55 13.44 8.02
C SER A 17 -14.30 12.04 7.44
N THR A 18 -15.14 11.59 6.51
CA THR A 18 -14.96 10.28 5.87
C THR A 18 -13.70 10.22 5.00
N ARG A 19 -13.33 11.33 4.35
CA ARG A 19 -12.08 11.44 3.58
C ARG A 19 -10.87 11.48 4.50
N GLN A 20 -10.94 12.23 5.59
CA GLN A 20 -9.89 12.33 6.61
C GLN A 20 -9.65 10.98 7.30
N ILE A 21 -10.71 10.26 7.68
CA ILE A 21 -10.62 8.92 8.27
C ILE A 21 -10.00 7.94 7.28
N ARG A 22 -10.40 7.96 5.99
CA ARG A 22 -9.75 7.13 4.96
C ARG A 22 -8.28 7.48 4.77
N THR A 23 -7.93 8.76 4.76
CA THR A 23 -6.51 9.16 4.66
C THR A 23 -5.72 8.82 5.91
N ALA A 24 -6.32 8.89 7.10
CA ALA A 24 -5.69 8.51 8.36
C ALA A 24 -5.51 7.00 8.46
N ILE A 25 -6.52 6.20 8.11
CA ILE A 25 -6.41 4.74 8.00
C ILE A 25 -5.36 4.35 6.94
N ASN A 26 -5.33 5.03 5.79
CA ASN A 26 -4.31 4.82 4.77
C ASN A 26 -2.91 5.31 5.20
N ALA A 27 -2.81 6.24 6.15
CA ALA A 27 -1.55 6.72 6.71
C ALA A 27 -1.06 5.83 7.87
N GLU A 28 -1.96 5.32 8.71
CA GLU A 28 -1.67 4.31 9.73
C GLU A 28 -1.28 2.97 9.08
N ALA A 29 -1.89 2.61 7.95
CA ALA A 29 -1.46 1.48 7.14
C ALA A 29 -0.05 1.64 6.54
N ARG A 30 0.48 2.89 6.51
CA ARG A 30 1.87 3.22 6.14
C ARG A 30 2.83 3.26 7.34
N LEU A 31 2.33 3.09 8.56
CA LEU A 31 3.12 3.02 9.80
C LEU A 31 3.36 1.56 10.26
N GLY A 32 3.36 0.60 9.33
CA GLY A 32 3.77 -0.77 9.61
C GLY A 32 5.30 -0.92 9.58
N THR A 33 5.83 -1.87 10.35
CA THR A 33 7.24 -2.29 10.23
C THR A 33 7.49 -2.91 8.85
N LEU A 34 8.77 -3.11 8.50
CA LEU A 34 9.13 -3.86 7.29
C LEU A 34 8.47 -5.25 7.27
N ALA A 35 8.30 -5.89 8.42
CA ALA A 35 7.65 -7.19 8.52
C ALA A 35 6.17 -7.10 8.09
N ASP A 36 5.45 -6.11 8.59
CA ASP A 36 4.01 -5.95 8.31
C ASP A 36 3.74 -5.71 6.82
N ILE A 37 4.54 -4.85 6.18
CA ILE A 37 4.36 -4.53 4.75
C ILE A 37 4.75 -5.71 3.85
N THR A 38 5.78 -6.48 4.23
CA THR A 38 6.23 -7.64 3.44
C THR A 38 5.28 -8.81 3.61
N GLU A 39 4.71 -9.00 4.80
CA GLU A 39 3.63 -9.96 5.05
C GLU A 39 2.40 -9.63 4.21
N ARG A 40 1.97 -8.35 4.19
CA ARG A 40 0.85 -7.91 3.35
C ARG A 40 1.10 -8.19 1.87
N HIS A 41 2.30 -7.91 1.37
CA HIS A 41 2.67 -8.18 -0.02
C HIS A 41 2.68 -9.69 -0.33
N VAL A 42 3.19 -10.53 0.57
CA VAL A 42 3.12 -12.00 0.42
C VAL A 42 1.67 -12.50 0.45
N ALA A 43 0.84 -11.96 1.33
CA ALA A 43 -0.58 -12.30 1.38
C ALA A 43 -1.31 -11.92 0.09
N ALA A 44 -1.05 -10.73 -0.46
CA ALA A 44 -1.58 -10.29 -1.74
C ALA A 44 -1.15 -11.21 -2.89
N GLN A 45 0.12 -11.65 -2.92
CA GLN A 45 0.59 -12.63 -3.91
C GLN A 45 -0.10 -13.99 -3.79
N ARG A 46 -0.33 -14.47 -2.56
CA ARG A 46 -1.03 -15.74 -2.33
C ARG A 46 -2.49 -15.66 -2.76
N ALA A 47 -3.18 -14.58 -2.38
CA ALA A 47 -4.54 -14.32 -2.83
C ALA A 47 -4.61 -14.25 -4.36
N ALA A 48 -3.65 -13.54 -4.97
CA ALA A 48 -3.56 -13.44 -6.41
C ALA A 48 -3.36 -14.79 -7.10
N LYS A 49 -2.49 -15.64 -6.55
CA LYS A 49 -2.27 -16.99 -7.06
C LYS A 49 -3.52 -17.85 -6.95
N VAL A 50 -4.16 -17.90 -5.78
CA VAL A 50 -5.37 -18.69 -5.54
C VAL A 50 -6.49 -18.26 -6.50
N LEU A 51 -6.66 -16.96 -6.69
CA LEU A 51 -7.70 -16.45 -7.57
C LEU A 51 -7.38 -16.69 -9.05
N ARG A 52 -6.12 -16.57 -9.50
CA ARG A 52 -5.70 -16.99 -10.86
C ARG A 52 -5.97 -18.48 -11.12
N GLU A 53 -5.84 -19.33 -10.10
CA GLU A 53 -6.14 -20.76 -10.19
C GLU A 53 -7.65 -21.04 -10.16
N ALA A 54 -8.43 -20.24 -9.43
CA ALA A 54 -9.87 -20.39 -9.28
C ALA A 54 -10.67 -19.80 -10.46
N GLU A 55 -10.19 -18.75 -11.11
CA GLU A 55 -10.96 -17.98 -12.09
C GLU A 55 -10.53 -18.27 -13.54
N LYS A 56 -11.39 -18.98 -14.26
CA LYS A 56 -11.39 -19.05 -15.75
C LYS A 56 -12.37 -18.03 -16.36
N GLY A 57 -12.50 -16.84 -15.79
CA GLY A 57 -13.50 -15.82 -16.21
C GLY A 57 -12.92 -14.40 -16.34
N PRO A 58 -13.42 -13.58 -17.28
CA PRO A 58 -12.89 -12.23 -17.53
C PRO A 58 -13.27 -11.24 -16.42
N GLY A 59 -12.30 -10.47 -15.92
CA GLY A 59 -12.50 -9.28 -15.07
C GLY A 59 -11.94 -9.33 -13.65
N ALA A 60 -11.76 -10.52 -13.08
CA ALA A 60 -11.27 -10.64 -11.72
C ALA A 60 -9.73 -10.71 -11.62
N GLY A 61 -9.06 -11.14 -12.70
CA GLY A 61 -7.61 -10.98 -12.92
C GLY A 61 -7.10 -9.55 -12.75
N ASP A 62 -7.91 -8.54 -13.11
CA ASP A 62 -7.52 -7.13 -13.06
C ASP A 62 -7.54 -6.57 -11.63
N VAL A 63 -8.54 -6.94 -10.83
CA VAL A 63 -8.64 -6.53 -9.41
C VAL A 63 -7.50 -7.15 -8.60
N ILE A 64 -7.17 -8.40 -8.90
CA ILE A 64 -6.07 -9.15 -8.30
C ILE A 64 -4.71 -8.50 -8.62
N ALA A 65 -4.49 -8.17 -9.90
CA ALA A 65 -3.26 -7.52 -10.32
C ALA A 65 -3.11 -6.13 -9.68
N LEU A 66 -4.22 -5.42 -9.44
CA LEU A 66 -4.20 -4.11 -8.80
C LEU A 66 -3.77 -4.18 -7.32
N ASP A 67 -4.21 -5.20 -6.58
CA ASP A 67 -3.90 -5.36 -5.15
C ASP A 67 -2.43 -5.82 -4.94
N GLU A 68 -1.96 -6.79 -5.72
CA GLU A 68 -0.54 -7.19 -5.73
C GLU A 68 0.36 -5.99 -6.08
N SER A 69 -0.01 -5.23 -7.11
CA SER A 69 0.74 -4.04 -7.53
C SER A 69 0.72 -2.93 -6.48
N ALA A 70 -0.38 -2.77 -5.74
CA ALA A 70 -0.46 -1.79 -4.65
C ALA A 70 0.45 -2.18 -3.50
N ALA A 71 0.40 -3.43 -3.04
CA ALA A 71 1.26 -3.92 -1.97
C ALA A 71 2.74 -3.88 -2.36
N ARG A 72 3.08 -4.13 -3.62
CA ARG A 72 4.45 -3.95 -4.14
C ARG A 72 4.92 -2.50 -4.06
N ARG A 73 4.06 -1.54 -4.42
CA ARG A 73 4.38 -0.10 -4.29
C ARG A 73 4.61 0.30 -2.84
N ASP A 74 3.85 -0.26 -1.90
CA ASP A 74 4.05 -0.01 -0.46
C ASP A 74 5.44 -0.48 -0.01
N VAL A 75 5.89 -1.67 -0.44
CA VAL A 75 7.25 -2.17 -0.17
C VAL A 75 8.30 -1.24 -0.77
N ILE A 76 8.13 -0.78 -2.01
CA ILE A 76 9.08 0.12 -2.69
C ILE A 76 9.18 1.47 -1.95
N ALA A 77 8.05 2.04 -1.54
CA ALA A 77 7.98 3.34 -0.89
C ALA A 77 8.31 3.33 0.60
N TYR A 78 8.44 2.14 1.21
CA TYR A 78 8.71 2.04 2.64
C TYR A 78 10.07 2.64 3.03
N GLN A 79 10.06 3.55 4.01
CA GLN A 79 11.27 4.09 4.61
C GLN A 79 11.68 3.19 5.80
N PRO A 80 12.81 2.48 5.74
CA PRO A 80 13.33 1.71 6.86
C PRO A 80 13.65 2.59 8.06
N ALA A 81 13.40 2.09 9.27
CA ALA A 81 13.67 2.81 10.51
C ALA A 81 15.15 2.77 10.91
N ASP A 82 15.87 1.71 10.52
CA ASP A 82 17.29 1.53 10.81
C ASP A 82 18.03 0.80 9.69
N HIS A 83 19.36 0.70 9.82
CA HIS A 83 20.22 0.03 8.85
C HIS A 83 19.88 -1.46 8.66
N ARG A 84 19.40 -2.13 9.71
CA ARG A 84 19.01 -3.54 9.66
C ARG A 84 17.76 -3.70 8.80
N GLU A 85 16.77 -2.82 8.94
CA GLU A 85 15.60 -2.78 8.08
C GLU A 85 15.95 -2.35 6.65
N SER A 86 16.90 -1.45 6.44
CA SER A 86 17.39 -1.12 5.09
C SER A 86 17.92 -2.34 4.36
N ILE A 87 18.81 -3.11 5.01
CA ILE A 87 19.30 -4.38 4.45
C ILE A 87 18.14 -5.35 4.23
N GLY A 88 17.25 -5.49 5.21
CA GLY A 88 16.08 -6.36 5.12
C GLY A 88 15.21 -6.04 3.91
N LYS A 89 14.96 -4.76 3.64
CA LYS A 89 14.17 -4.28 2.50
C LYS A 89 14.85 -4.67 1.19
N LEU A 90 16.15 -4.42 1.06
CA LEU A 90 16.91 -4.77 -0.15
C LEU A 90 16.92 -6.28 -0.40
N VAL A 91 17.14 -7.08 0.65
CA VAL A 91 17.10 -8.54 0.57
C VAL A 91 15.72 -9.03 0.13
N TYR A 92 14.65 -8.49 0.72
CA TYR A 92 13.29 -8.86 0.36
C TYR A 92 12.98 -8.53 -1.11
N ILE A 93 13.29 -7.32 -1.57
CA ILE A 93 13.05 -6.89 -2.95
C ILE A 93 13.85 -7.76 -3.91
N ALA A 94 15.13 -8.04 -3.62
CA ALA A 94 15.95 -8.92 -4.44
C ALA A 94 15.35 -10.34 -4.52
N ALA A 95 14.95 -10.92 -3.39
CA ALA A 95 14.33 -12.24 -3.33
C ALA A 95 13.01 -12.30 -4.12
N TYR A 96 12.16 -11.27 -4.00
CA TYR A 96 10.93 -11.13 -4.76
C TYR A 96 11.18 -11.12 -6.27
N LEU A 97 12.09 -10.26 -6.74
CA LEU A 97 12.42 -10.11 -8.16
C LEU A 97 12.97 -11.41 -8.75
N ILE A 98 13.85 -12.10 -8.01
CA ILE A 98 14.39 -13.40 -8.41
C ILE A 98 13.28 -14.44 -8.52
N ALA A 99 12.42 -14.56 -7.51
CA ALA A 99 11.35 -15.54 -7.49
C ALA A 99 10.34 -15.33 -8.63
N ARG A 100 10.08 -14.08 -8.99
CA ARG A 100 9.16 -13.69 -10.07
C ARG A 100 9.81 -13.60 -11.44
N ARG A 101 11.14 -13.61 -11.52
CA ARG A 101 11.92 -13.30 -12.73
C ARG A 101 11.57 -11.93 -13.32
N GLU A 102 11.26 -10.98 -12.43
CA GLU A 102 10.91 -9.61 -12.77
C GLU A 102 12.11 -8.68 -12.61
N ARG A 103 12.01 -7.48 -13.18
CA ARG A 103 12.97 -6.39 -12.96
C ARG A 103 12.23 -5.19 -12.37
N LEU A 104 12.96 -4.33 -11.67
CA LEU A 104 12.46 -3.02 -11.32
C LEU A 104 12.52 -2.12 -12.55
N GLU A 105 11.50 -1.27 -12.69
CA GLU A 105 11.60 -0.12 -13.58
C GLU A 105 12.63 0.88 -13.03
N GLU A 106 13.15 1.76 -13.89
CA GLU A 106 14.18 2.73 -13.49
C GLU A 106 13.71 3.65 -12.35
N SER A 107 12.46 4.11 -12.41
CA SER A 107 11.84 4.92 -11.36
C SER A 107 11.72 4.17 -10.03
N GLU A 108 11.39 2.89 -10.08
CA GLU A 108 11.27 2.05 -8.89
C GLU A 108 12.64 1.77 -8.29
N MET A 109 13.64 1.52 -9.13
CA MET A 109 15.03 1.39 -8.68
C MET A 109 15.48 2.68 -7.98
N ALA A 110 15.23 3.84 -8.57
CA ALA A 110 15.56 5.12 -7.96
C ALA A 110 14.89 5.28 -6.58
N THR A 111 13.59 4.98 -6.46
CA THR A 111 12.88 5.03 -5.17
C THR A 111 13.42 4.02 -4.17
N VAL A 112 13.73 2.79 -4.59
CA VAL A 112 14.32 1.79 -3.69
C VAL A 112 15.66 2.27 -3.16
N MET A 113 16.51 2.83 -4.02
CA MET A 113 17.81 3.36 -3.61
C MET A 113 17.66 4.59 -2.70
N GLU A 114 16.76 5.51 -3.01
CA GLU A 114 16.47 6.69 -2.18
C GLU A 114 16.01 6.31 -0.78
N MET A 115 15.04 5.39 -0.70
CA MET A 115 14.43 5.01 0.58
C MET A 115 15.28 4.03 1.38
N ALA A 116 16.02 3.12 0.73
CA ALA A 116 16.79 2.09 1.42
C ALA A 116 18.26 2.45 1.68
N ALA A 117 18.81 3.45 0.97
CA ALA A 117 20.21 3.78 1.13
C ALA A 117 20.50 4.32 2.55
N PRO A 118 21.44 3.68 3.27
CA PRO A 118 21.90 4.18 4.54
C PRO A 118 22.95 5.27 4.28
N PHE A 119 22.54 6.47 3.92
CA PHE A 119 23.48 7.59 3.91
C PHE A 119 23.57 8.16 5.33
N GLY A 120 24.59 7.69 6.05
CA GLY A 120 25.03 8.12 7.37
C GLY A 120 26.30 7.38 7.75
#